data_AF-A0A2M7XIJ4-F1
#
_entry.id   AF-A0A2M7XIJ4-F1
#
_cell.length_a   1.000
_cell.length_b   1.000
_cell.length_c   1.000
_cell.angle_alpha   90.00
_cell.angle_beta   90.00
_cell.angle_gamma   90.00
#
_symmetry.space_group_name_H-M   'P 1'
#
loop_
_entity.id
_entity.type
_entity.pdbx_description
1 polymer ?
#
loop_
_entity_poly.entity_id
_entity_poly.type
_entity_poly.pdbx_seq_one_letter_code
_entity_poly.pdbx_strand_id
1 'polypeptide(L)'
;MVFEFPQVLLLWTALFFLIFALPMMFAPHKILRVLERMMKNEDFIRLRGIIALLFGLAYVTVYQVIDGTWGLLFSLFGYLSLLKGIRLIWNPAYANTKFKRMYNTEGKMILRGAIILICAALLAWIALTKI
;
A
#
# COMPACT_ATOMS: atom_id res chain seq x y z
N MET A 1 26.80 -9.31 4.38
CA MET A 1 26.12 -8.07 3.98
C MET A 1 25.12 -7.76 5.08
N VAL A 2 25.38 -6.75 5.90
CA VAL A 2 24.45 -6.36 6.98
C VAL A 2 23.47 -5.36 6.36
N PHE A 3 22.19 -5.71 6.31
CA PHE A 3 21.17 -4.81 5.76
C PHE A 3 20.85 -3.72 6.78
N GLU A 4 20.80 -2.47 6.33
CA GLU A 4 20.35 -1.37 7.17
C GLU A 4 18.83 -1.37 7.30
N PHE A 5 18.32 -0.87 8.43
CA PHE A 5 16.89 -0.83 8.74
C PHE A 5 16.01 -0.23 7.60
N PRO A 6 16.42 0.84 6.89
CA PRO A 6 15.66 1.36 5.75
C PRO A 6 15.55 0.37 4.58
N GLN A 7 16.64 -0.34 4.25
CA GLN A 7 16.63 -1.34 3.17
C GLN A 7 15.68 -2.49 3.50
N VAL A 8 15.72 -2.97 4.75
CA VAL A 8 14.85 -4.03 5.23
C VAL A 8 13.38 -3.62 5.09
N LEU A 9 13.02 -2.40 5.50
CA LEU A 9 11.65 -1.88 5.38
C LEU A 9 11.13 -1.87 3.92
N LEU A 10 11.97 -1.46 2.96
CA LEU A 10 11.60 -1.46 1.54
C LEU A 10 11.42 -2.88 0.99
N LEU A 11 12.30 -3.81 1.35
CA LEU A 11 12.20 -5.20 0.92
C LEU A 11 10.93 -5.87 1.47
N TRP A 12 10.59 -5.64 2.74
CA TRP A 12 9.33 -6.11 3.33
C TRP A 12 8.12 -5.53 2.62
N THR A 13 8.16 -4.24 2.27
CA THR A 13 7.06 -3.59 1.55
C THR A 13 6.93 -4.11 0.11
N ALA A 14 8.05 -4.37 -0.58
CA ALA A 14 8.06 -4.99 -1.89
C ALA A 14 7.48 -6.40 -1.86
N LEU A 15 7.87 -7.23 -0.88
CA LEU A 15 7.30 -8.56 -0.66
C LEU A 15 5.80 -8.50 -0.38
N PHE A 16 5.37 -7.58 0.48
CA PHE A 16 3.95 -7.36 0.77
C PHE A 16 3.19 -7.01 -0.52
N PHE A 17 3.71 -6.08 -1.33
CA PHE A 17 3.08 -5.72 -2.61
C PHE A 17 3.01 -6.89 -3.59
N LEU A 18 4.05 -7.73 -3.64
CA LEU A 18 4.07 -8.92 -4.48
C LEU A 18 3.00 -9.94 -4.07
N ILE A 19 2.86 -10.19 -2.77
CA ILE A 19 1.83 -11.09 -2.20
C ILE A 19 0.42 -10.60 -2.54
N PHE A 20 0.18 -9.29 -2.55
CA PHE A 20 -1.14 -8.74 -2.91
C PHE A 20 -1.37 -8.66 -4.42
N ALA A 21 -0.35 -8.35 -5.20
CA ALA A 21 -0.48 -8.14 -6.63
C ALA A 21 -0.68 -9.42 -7.43
N LEU A 22 -0.01 -10.51 -7.04
CA LEU A 22 -0.14 -11.81 -7.71
C LEU A 22 -1.61 -12.32 -7.71
N PRO A 23 -2.31 -12.43 -6.56
CA PRO A 23 -3.71 -12.83 -6.54
C PRO A 23 -4.63 -11.87 -7.29
N MET A 24 -4.31 -10.57 -7.32
CA MET A 24 -5.09 -9.59 -8.09
C MET A 24 -5.01 -9.82 -9.60
N MET A 25 -3.92 -10.38 -10.11
CA MET A 25 -3.74 -10.69 -11.53
C MET A 25 -4.29 -12.07 -11.91
N PHE A 26 -4.01 -13.09 -11.10
CA PHE A 26 -4.40 -14.47 -11.43
C PHE A 26 -5.83 -14.83 -11.00
N ALA A 27 -6.36 -14.18 -9.96
CA ALA A 27 -7.70 -14.44 -9.47
C ALA A 27 -8.46 -13.14 -9.12
N PRO A 28 -8.52 -12.15 -10.04
CA PRO A 28 -9.12 -10.83 -9.78
C PRO A 28 -10.54 -10.95 -9.23
N HIS A 29 -11.34 -11.87 -9.78
CA HIS A 29 -12.72 -12.10 -9.36
C HIS A 29 -12.86 -12.59 -7.91
N LYS A 30 -11.98 -13.51 -7.47
CA LYS A 30 -11.98 -14.01 -6.08
C LYS A 30 -11.59 -12.90 -5.12
N ILE A 31 -10.55 -12.13 -5.45
CA ILE A 31 -10.08 -11.03 -4.61
C ILE A 31 -11.12 -9.90 -4.57
N LEU A 32 -11.80 -9.59 -5.67
CA LEU A 32 -12.90 -8.62 -5.70
C LEU A 32 -14.00 -9.01 -4.71
N ARG A 33 -14.44 -10.27 -4.70
CA ARG A 33 -15.45 -10.76 -3.75
C ARG A 33 -15.00 -10.70 -2.29
N VAL A 34 -13.72 -10.97 -2.02
CA VAL A 34 -13.16 -10.84 -0.66
C VAL A 34 -13.13 -9.37 -0.25
N LEU A 35 -12.60 -8.49 -1.10
CA LEU A 35 -12.55 -7.06 -0.84
C LEU A 35 -13.95 -6.48 -0.65
N GLU A 36 -14.94 -6.88 -1.45
CA GLU A 36 -16.31 -6.42 -1.31
C GLU A 36 -16.89 -6.82 0.07
N ARG A 37 -16.64 -8.05 0.53
CA ARG A 37 -17.05 -8.48 1.87
C ARG A 37 -16.36 -7.69 2.97
N MET A 38 -15.06 -7.44 2.85
CA MET A 38 -14.33 -6.61 3.81
C MET A 38 -14.84 -5.17 3.83
N MET A 39 -15.21 -4.61 2.68
CA MET A 39 -15.70 -3.23 2.55
C MET A 39 -17.16 -3.05 2.99
N LYS A 40 -17.90 -4.14 3.24
CA LYS A 40 -19.24 -4.09 3.85
C LYS A 40 -19.18 -3.99 5.38
N ASN A 41 -18.06 -4.36 5.98
CA ASN A 41 -17.90 -4.34 7.43
C ASN A 41 -17.01 -3.15 7.83
N GLU A 42 -17.57 -2.24 8.61
CA GLU A 42 -16.88 -1.01 9.04
C GLU A 42 -15.64 -1.30 9.88
N ASP A 43 -15.63 -2.37 10.67
CA ASP A 43 -14.49 -2.73 11.52
C ASP A 43 -13.27 -3.09 10.67
N PHE A 44 -13.48 -3.80 9.55
CA PHE A 44 -12.39 -4.10 8.61
C PHE A 44 -11.87 -2.85 7.91
N ILE A 45 -12.74 -1.87 7.64
CA ILE A 45 -12.33 -0.58 7.06
C ILE A 45 -11.48 0.21 8.06
N ARG A 46 -11.90 0.26 9.33
CA ARG A 46 -11.16 0.92 10.41
C ARG A 46 -9.82 0.22 10.66
N LEU A 47 -9.79 -1.11 10.70
CA LEU A 47 -8.57 -1.89 10.82
C LEU A 47 -7.58 -1.58 9.69
N ARG A 48 -8.07 -1.52 8.44
CA ARG A 48 -7.25 -1.12 7.30
C ARG A 48 -6.73 0.32 7.44
N GLY A 49 -7.52 1.21 8.02
CA GLY A 49 -7.10 2.57 8.36
C GLY A 49 -5.96 2.58 9.39
N ILE A 50 -6.08 1.80 10.47
CA ILE A 50 -5.04 1.64 11.50
C ILE A 50 -3.75 1.09 10.89
N ILE A 51 -3.84 0.04 10.07
CA ILE A 51 -2.68 -0.53 9.37
C ILE A 51 -2.02 0.54 8.49
N ALA A 52 -2.82 1.33 7.74
CA ALA A 52 -2.29 2.41 6.91
C ALA A 52 -1.60 3.52 7.72
N LEU A 53 -2.10 3.81 8.93
CA LEU A 53 -1.44 4.73 9.87
C LEU A 53 -0.09 4.18 10.33
N LEU A 54 -0.03 2.92 10.76
CA LEU A 54 1.20 2.29 11.23
C LEU A 54 2.28 2.27 10.14
N PHE A 55 1.89 1.88 8.92
CA PHE A 55 2.78 1.95 7.75
C PHE A 55 3.23 3.38 7.47
N GLY A 56 2.30 4.35 7.48
CA GLY A 56 2.62 5.75 7.25
C GLY A 56 3.61 6.31 8.26
N LEU A 57 3.42 5.97 9.54
CA LEU A 57 4.30 6.38 10.63
C LEU A 57 5.69 5.76 10.46
N ALA A 58 5.79 4.47 10.17
CA ALA A 58 7.06 3.79 9.94
C ALA A 58 7.86 4.43 8.79
N TYR A 59 7.18 4.82 7.72
CA TYR A 59 7.83 5.49 6.59
C TYR A 59 8.30 6.92 6.93
N VAL A 60 7.49 7.70 7.65
CA VAL A 60 7.87 9.07 8.05
C VAL A 60 9.03 9.07 9.06
N THR A 61 9.09 8.11 9.98
CA THR A 61 10.19 8.03 10.96
C THR A 61 11.50 7.55 10.35
N VAL A 62 11.45 6.62 9.38
CA VAL A 62 12.66 6.09 8.72
C VAL A 62 13.20 7.04 7.66
N TYR A 63 12.32 7.67 6.89
CA TYR A 63 12.69 8.59 5.80
C TYR A 63 12.47 10.05 6.17
N GLN A 64 12.85 10.41 7.41
CA GLN A 64 12.62 11.74 7.96
C GLN A 64 13.52 12.82 7.32
N VAL A 65 14.67 12.42 6.78
CA VAL A 65 15.65 13.33 6.19
C VAL A 65 15.24 13.67 4.76
N ILE A 66 15.00 14.96 4.51
CA ILE A 66 14.89 15.54 3.17
C ILE A 66 16.31 15.66 2.61
N ASP A 67 16.99 14.53 2.45
CA ASP A 67 18.09 14.47 1.51
C ASP A 67 17.43 14.36 0.13
N GLY A 68 17.87 15.17 -0.83
CA GLY A 68 17.27 15.30 -2.18
C GLY A 68 17.29 14.01 -3.05
N THR A 69 17.35 12.84 -2.43
CA THR A 69 17.30 11.50 -2.99
C THR A 69 15.89 10.89 -2.83
N TRP A 70 15.78 9.57 -3.05
CA TRP A 70 14.52 8.81 -2.96
C TRP A 70 13.82 8.88 -1.60
N GLY A 71 14.54 9.27 -0.54
CA GLY A 71 13.99 9.44 0.82
C GLY A 71 12.80 10.40 0.87
N LEU A 72 12.85 11.51 0.14
CA LEU A 72 11.74 12.48 0.11
C LEU A 72 10.45 11.88 -0.46
N LEU A 73 10.54 11.05 -1.51
CA LEU A 73 9.38 10.37 -2.09
C LEU A 73 8.76 9.40 -1.08
N PHE A 74 9.58 8.63 -0.37
CA PHE A 74 9.11 7.70 0.65
C PHE A 74 8.48 8.40 1.85
N SER A 75 9.05 9.53 2.27
CA SER A 75 8.47 10.38 3.32
C SER A 75 7.10 10.92 2.90
N LEU A 76 6.99 11.42 1.66
CA LEU A 76 5.71 11.89 1.10
C LEU A 76 4.66 10.78 1.03
N PHE A 77 5.06 9.56 0.62
CA PHE A 77 4.20 8.39 0.67
C PHE A 77 3.75 8.06 2.10
N GLY A 78 4.64 8.20 3.08
CA GLY A 78 4.33 8.06 4.50
C GLY A 78 3.23 9.02 4.95
N TYR A 79 3.37 10.31 4.67
CA TYR A 79 2.36 11.33 5.00
C TYR A 79 1.03 11.09 4.28
N LEU A 80 1.06 10.71 3.00
CA LEU A 80 -0.15 10.37 2.25
C LEU A 80 -0.85 9.13 2.84
N SER A 81 -0.09 8.14 3.31
CA SER A 81 -0.62 6.96 3.99
C SER A 81 -1.26 7.33 5.33
N LEU A 82 -0.63 8.20 6.12
CA LEU A 82 -1.17 8.73 7.36
C LEU A 82 -2.52 9.43 7.12
N LEU A 83 -2.56 10.39 6.20
CA LEU A 83 -3.78 11.13 5.88
C LEU A 83 -4.91 10.19 5.41
N LYS A 84 -4.56 9.19 4.60
CA LYS A 84 -5.51 8.17 4.14
C LYS A 84 -6.01 7.29 5.29
N GLY A 85 -5.14 6.90 6.22
CA GLY A 85 -5.47 6.13 7.41
C GLY A 85 -6.45 6.88 8.33
N ILE A 86 -6.17 8.15 8.64
CA ILE A 86 -7.07 9.01 9.42
C ILE A 86 -8.44 9.08 8.77
N ARG A 87 -8.49 9.34 7.44
CA ARG A 87 -9.74 9.44 6.70
C ARG A 87 -10.55 8.13 6.72
N LEU A 88 -9.88 6.98 6.63
CA LEU A 88 -10.52 5.66 6.69
C LEU A 88 -11.14 5.37 8.07
N ILE A 89 -10.47 5.79 9.15
CA ILE A 89 -10.97 5.62 10.53
C ILE A 89 -12.14 6.55 10.78
N TRP A 90 -12.04 7.83 10.39
CA TRP A 90 -13.06 8.84 10.66
C TRP A 90 -14.32 8.68 9.83
N ASN A 91 -14.19 8.26 8.56
CA ASN A 91 -15.33 8.10 7.66
C ASN A 91 -15.23 6.79 6.86
N PRO A 92 -15.64 5.65 7.45
CA PRO A 92 -15.62 4.36 6.76
C PRO A 92 -16.60 4.29 5.59
N ALA A 93 -17.73 5.01 5.64
CA ALA A 93 -18.73 5.07 4.57
C ALA A 93 -18.16 5.65 3.25
N TYR A 94 -17.25 6.62 3.35
CA TYR A 94 -16.51 7.14 2.19
C TYR A 94 -15.69 6.06 1.48
N ALA A 95 -15.14 5.11 2.22
CA ALA A 95 -14.33 4.04 1.67
C ALA A 95 -15.19 3.06 0.85
N ASN A 96 -16.40 2.73 1.33
CA ASN A 96 -17.33 1.84 0.65
C ASN A 96 -17.82 2.44 -0.69
N THR A 97 -18.21 3.72 -0.69
CA THR A 97 -18.63 4.42 -1.92
C THR A 97 -17.50 4.54 -2.95
N LYS A 98 -16.27 4.87 -2.52
CA LYS A 98 -15.12 4.85 -3.42
C LYS A 98 -14.78 3.45 -3.92
N PHE A 99 -14.90 2.43 -3.09
CA PHE A 99 -14.62 1.05 -3.50
C PHE A 99 -15.49 0.62 -4.67
N LYS A 100 -16.81 0.84 -4.60
CA LYS A 100 -17.74 0.54 -5.70
C LYS A 100 -17.36 1.23 -7.01
N ARG A 101 -16.94 2.49 -6.96
CA ARG A 101 -16.50 3.24 -8.16
C ARG A 101 -15.16 2.73 -8.70
N MET A 102 -14.28 2.27 -7.82
CA MET A 102 -12.89 1.99 -8.13
C MET A 102 -12.64 0.53 -8.53
N TYR A 103 -13.48 -0.40 -8.08
CA TYR A 103 -13.37 -1.84 -8.27
C TYR A 103 -14.54 -2.44 -9.08
N ASN A 104 -15.15 -1.64 -9.97
CA ASN A 104 -16.32 -2.07 -10.74
C ASN A 104 -16.01 -2.99 -11.95
N THR A 105 -14.74 -3.31 -12.21
CA THR A 105 -14.36 -4.06 -13.41
C THR A 105 -13.10 -4.89 -13.16
N GLU A 106 -13.08 -6.14 -13.60
CA GLU A 106 -11.94 -7.05 -13.46
C GLU A 106 -10.68 -6.49 -14.13
N GLY A 107 -10.80 -5.87 -15.31
CA GLY A 107 -9.68 -5.21 -15.98
C GLY A 107 -9.01 -4.12 -15.15
N LYS A 108 -9.78 -3.35 -14.35
CA LYS A 108 -9.21 -2.33 -13.44
C LYS A 108 -8.47 -2.97 -12.26
N MET A 109 -8.88 -4.16 -11.84
CA MET A 109 -8.21 -4.94 -10.80
C MET A 109 -6.86 -5.45 -11.31
N ILE A 110 -6.84 -6.04 -12.50
CA ILE A 110 -5.62 -6.57 -13.13
C ILE A 110 -4.63 -5.42 -13.39
N LEU A 111 -5.09 -4.30 -13.94
CA LEU A 111 -4.26 -3.11 -14.16
C LEU A 111 -3.63 -2.60 -12.86
N ARG A 112 -4.40 -2.59 -11.76
CA ARG A 112 -3.87 -2.22 -10.43
C ARG A 112 -2.85 -3.23 -9.92
N GLY A 113 -3.11 -4.53 -10.09
CA GLY A 113 -2.14 -5.58 -9.78
C GLY A 113 -0.82 -5.36 -10.52
N ALA A 114 -0.88 -5.07 -11.83
CA ALA A 114 0.29 -4.78 -12.64
C ALA A 114 1.05 -3.53 -12.14
N ILE A 115 0.34 -2.44 -11.83
CA ILE A 115 0.96 -1.22 -11.25
C ILE A 115 1.65 -1.55 -9.91
N ILE A 116 0.99 -2.32 -9.04
CA ILE A 116 1.57 -2.69 -7.74
C ILE A 116 2.81 -3.58 -7.92
N LEU A 117 2.82 -4.49 -8.90
CA LEU A 117 4.02 -5.26 -9.24
C LEU A 117 5.18 -4.38 -9.72
N ILE A 118 4.90 -3.41 -10.60
CA ILE A 118 5.92 -2.46 -11.06
C ILE A 118 6.49 -1.68 -9.87
N CYS A 119 5.63 -1.21 -8.97
CA CYS A 119 6.06 -0.57 -7.73
C CYS A 119 6.90 -1.50 -6.85
N ALA A 120 6.50 -2.77 -6.68
CA ALA A 120 7.25 -3.75 -5.91
C ALA A 120 8.67 -3.98 -6.49
N ALA A 121 8.77 -4.13 -7.81
CA ALA A 121 10.03 -4.29 -8.51
C ALA A 121 10.93 -3.05 -8.36
N LEU A 122 10.36 -1.85 -8.49
CA LEU A 122 11.09 -0.59 -8.28
C LEU A 122 11.59 -0.45 -6.83
N LEU A 123 10.76 -0.78 -5.83
CA LEU A 123 11.15 -0.73 -4.42
C LEU A 123 12.28 -1.72 -4.11
N ALA A 124 12.18 -2.94 -4.62
CA ALA A 124 13.24 -3.94 -4.46
C ALA A 124 14.54 -3.49 -5.13
N TRP A 125 14.46 -2.92 -6.34
CA TRP A 125 15.63 -2.39 -7.04
C TRP A 125 16.30 -1.25 -6.26
N ILE A 126 15.52 -0.29 -5.75
CA ILE A 126 16.05 0.84 -4.96
C ILE A 126 16.71 0.33 -3.67
N ALA A 127 16.08 -0.63 -2.98
CA ALA A 127 16.63 -1.22 -1.76
C ALA A 127 17.97 -1.94 -1.98
N LEU A 128 18.19 -2.49 -3.18
CA LEU A 128 19.42 -3.22 -3.52
C LEU A 128 20.54 -2.35 -4.10
N THR A 129 20.23 -1.16 -4.65
CA THR A 129 21.19 -0.40 -5.47
C THR A 129 21.50 1.02 -4.97
N LYS A 130 20.63 1.63 -4.16
CA LYS A 130 20.62 3.11 -3.97
C LYS A 130 20.59 3.55 -2.50
N ILE A 131 20.65 2.62 -1.55
CA ILE A 131 20.70 2.87 -0.11
C ILE A 131 21.91 2.13 0.45
#